data_AF-A0A554VK52-F1
#
_entry.id   AF-A0A554VK52-F1
#
_cell.length_a   1.000
_cell.length_b   1.000
_cell.length_c   1.000
_cell.angle_alpha   90.00
_cell.angle_beta   90.00
_cell.angle_gamma   90.00
#
_symmetry.space_group_name_H-M   'P 1'
#
loop_
_entity.id
_entity.type
_entity.pdbx_description
1 polymer ?
#
loop_
_entity_poly.entity_id
_entity_poly.type
_entity_poly.pdbx_seq_one_letter_code
_entity_poly.pdbx_strand_id
1 'polypeptide(L)'
;MKKESLSQQEYIVSLLRELQLEVSEFMLQLSYGSTYEKKIYQWMITYYLQQTPLDKAAAAILEQRRGLLFQSNEFLSNSIKKKKCLDKVMRKLNSQSSYTSLPLKEQKVIQIKANAFVDSSLRSADAIAKFLLHTIALAKENSFNTKHNTNHAKKDSFMKSIFSPQDQSKVGYPSLLNLSLCTITPLIYFCFLLLLFFYAP
;
A
#
# COMPACT_ATOMS: atom_id res chain seq x y z
N MET A 1 19.70 -35.30 -39.83
CA MET A 1 20.43 -34.09 -39.40
C MET A 1 20.54 -34.10 -37.88
N LYS A 2 21.73 -34.29 -37.31
CA LYS A 2 21.96 -34.11 -35.87
C LYS A 2 22.01 -32.60 -35.61
N LYS A 3 21.11 -32.08 -34.78
CA LYS A 3 21.26 -30.72 -34.21
C LYS A 3 22.47 -30.79 -33.28
N GLU A 4 23.58 -30.18 -33.65
CA GLU A 4 24.69 -29.93 -32.73
C GLU A 4 24.18 -28.98 -31.64
N SER A 5 24.13 -29.47 -30.40
CA SER A 5 23.85 -28.63 -29.24
C SER A 5 25.08 -27.76 -29.00
N LEU A 6 24.91 -26.44 -29.14
CA LEU A 6 25.92 -25.47 -28.74
C LEU A 6 26.35 -25.72 -27.29
N SER A 7 27.65 -25.63 -27.01
CA SER A 7 28.12 -25.61 -25.64
C SER A 7 27.54 -24.39 -24.90
N GLN A 8 27.40 -24.48 -23.57
CA GLN A 8 26.89 -23.39 -22.75
C GLN A 8 27.61 -22.06 -23.02
N GLN A 9 28.93 -22.11 -23.20
CA GLN A 9 29.75 -20.93 -23.43
C GLN A 9 29.49 -20.32 -24.82
N GLU A 10 29.37 -21.15 -25.86
CA GLU A 10 29.01 -20.69 -27.21
C GLU A 10 27.61 -20.09 -27.26
N TYR A 11 26.66 -20.69 -26.53
CA TYR A 11 25.29 -20.18 -26.42
C TYR A 11 25.26 -18.79 -25.77
N ILE A 12 25.99 -18.61 -24.66
CA ILE A 12 26.09 -17.32 -23.96
C ILE A 12 26.76 -16.27 -24.84
N VAL A 13 27.87 -16.59 -25.50
CA VAL A 13 28.57 -15.66 -26.40
C VAL A 13 27.67 -15.26 -27.57
N SER A 14 26.91 -16.22 -28.13
CA SER A 14 25.96 -15.95 -29.21
C SER A 14 24.84 -15.03 -28.73
N LEU A 15 24.30 -15.24 -27.52
CA LEU A 15 23.30 -14.35 -26.93
C LEU A 15 23.84 -12.94 -26.67
N LEU A 16 25.08 -12.82 -26.18
CA LEU A 16 25.69 -11.50 -25.98
C LEU A 16 25.81 -10.72 -27.29
N ARG A 17 26.18 -11.40 -28.38
CA ARG A 17 26.23 -10.81 -29.72
C ARG A 17 24.86 -10.37 -30.22
N GLU A 18 23.83 -11.21 -30.08
CA GLU A 18 22.45 -10.85 -30.43
C GLU A 18 21.92 -9.66 -29.63
N LEU A 19 22.29 -9.57 -28.36
CA LEU A 19 21.95 -8.45 -27.48
C LEU A 19 22.78 -7.19 -27.73
N GLN A 20 23.70 -7.24 -28.70
CA GLN A 20 24.65 -6.17 -29.05
C GLN A 20 25.48 -5.71 -27.84
N LEU A 21 25.85 -6.65 -26.97
CA LEU A 21 26.72 -6.41 -25.83
C LEU A 21 28.15 -6.80 -26.18
N GLU A 22 29.11 -5.94 -25.83
CA GLU A 22 30.52 -6.26 -25.99
C GLU A 22 30.89 -7.36 -24.99
N VAL A 23 31.43 -8.47 -25.52
CA VAL A 23 31.62 -9.70 -24.75
C VAL A 23 32.69 -9.51 -23.68
N SER A 24 33.80 -8.85 -24.00
CA SER A 24 34.91 -8.70 -23.07
C SER A 24 34.56 -7.80 -21.87
N GLU A 25 33.85 -6.70 -22.13
CA GLU A 25 33.33 -5.76 -21.15
C GLU A 25 32.27 -6.43 -20.28
N PHE A 26 31.33 -7.15 -20.88
CA PHE A 26 30.30 -7.87 -20.13
C PHE A 26 30.91 -8.88 -19.16
N MET A 27 31.87 -9.69 -19.62
CA MET A 27 32.54 -10.69 -18.79
C MET A 27 33.39 -10.04 -17.69
N LEU A 28 34.03 -8.91 -17.99
CA LEU A 28 34.78 -8.12 -17.02
C LEU A 28 33.86 -7.59 -15.92
N GLN A 29 32.74 -6.94 -16.28
CA GLN A 29 31.77 -6.43 -15.32
C GLN A 29 31.09 -7.53 -14.49
N LEU A 30 30.86 -8.70 -15.11
CA LEU A 30 30.38 -9.88 -14.41
C LEU A 30 31.39 -10.36 -13.34
N SER A 31 32.69 -10.33 -13.66
CA SER A 31 33.76 -10.71 -12.73
C SER A 31 33.90 -9.73 -11.55
N TYR A 32 33.69 -8.43 -11.80
CA TYR A 32 33.60 -7.41 -10.74
C TYR A 32 32.31 -7.49 -9.93
N GLY A 33 31.38 -8.34 -10.37
CA GLY A 33 30.19 -8.66 -9.62
C GLY A 33 29.07 -7.64 -9.77
N SER A 34 29.06 -6.88 -10.87
CA SER A 34 27.98 -5.94 -11.17
C SER A 34 26.62 -6.63 -11.17
N THR A 35 25.65 -5.99 -10.51
CA THR A 35 24.33 -6.58 -10.25
C THR A 35 23.52 -6.75 -11.55
N TYR A 36 23.74 -5.88 -12.53
CA TYR A 36 23.02 -5.90 -13.80
C TYR A 36 23.48 -7.07 -14.69
N GLU A 37 24.79 -7.21 -14.89
CA GLU A 37 25.40 -8.27 -15.67
C GLU A 37 25.14 -9.64 -15.04
N LYS A 38 25.16 -9.75 -13.71
CA LYS A 38 24.76 -10.96 -12.98
C LYS A 38 23.33 -11.40 -13.33
N LYS A 39 22.37 -10.47 -13.36
CA LYS A 39 20.97 -10.78 -13.70
C LYS A 39 20.84 -11.26 -15.15
N ILE A 40 21.49 -10.56 -16.08
CA ILE A 40 21.48 -10.96 -17.50
C ILE A 40 22.09 -12.35 -17.67
N TYR A 41 23.23 -12.60 -17.02
CA TYR A 41 23.91 -13.88 -17.08
C TYR A 41 23.02 -15.01 -16.52
N GLN A 42 22.34 -14.80 -15.38
CA GLN A 42 21.39 -15.77 -14.83
C GLN A 42 20.25 -16.12 -15.80
N TRP A 43 19.72 -15.13 -16.52
CA TRP A 43 18.71 -15.37 -17.55
C TRP A 43 19.27 -16.20 -18.72
N MET A 44 20.48 -15.87 -19.20
CA MET A 44 21.14 -16.65 -20.26
C MET A 44 21.32 -18.12 -19.85
N ILE A 45 21.76 -18.38 -18.61
CA ILE A 45 21.87 -19.75 -18.07
C ILE A 45 20.51 -20.43 -18.05
N THR A 46 19.48 -19.74 -17.59
CA THR A 46 18.11 -20.29 -17.51
C THR A 46 17.61 -20.70 -18.89
N TYR A 47 17.78 -19.84 -19.90
CA TYR A 47 17.36 -20.12 -21.27
C TYR A 47 18.17 -21.24 -21.93
N TYR A 48 19.46 -21.34 -21.63
CA TYR A 48 20.30 -22.46 -22.05
C TYR A 48 19.78 -23.79 -21.47
N LEU A 49 19.53 -23.85 -20.15
CA LEU A 49 19.01 -25.05 -19.49
C LEU A 49 17.63 -25.47 -20.00
N GLN A 50 16.81 -24.50 -20.39
CA GLN A 50 15.50 -24.72 -21.02
C GLN A 50 15.59 -25.08 -22.51
N GLN A 51 16.79 -25.13 -23.09
CA GLN A 51 17.03 -25.36 -24.52
C GLN A 51 16.26 -24.37 -25.40
N THR A 52 16.15 -23.12 -24.93
CA THR A 52 15.41 -22.08 -25.64
C THR A 52 16.20 -21.66 -26.89
N PRO A 53 15.57 -21.56 -28.08
CA PRO A 53 16.23 -21.04 -29.27
C PRO A 53 16.81 -19.64 -29.05
N LEU A 54 17.96 -19.36 -29.64
CA LEU A 54 18.73 -18.13 -29.46
C LEU A 54 17.86 -16.87 -29.61
N ASP A 55 17.13 -16.75 -30.72
CA ASP A 55 16.30 -15.59 -31.05
C ASP A 55 15.21 -15.34 -30.00
N LYS A 56 14.59 -16.43 -29.50
CA LYS A 56 13.55 -16.36 -28.46
C LYS A 56 14.14 -15.93 -27.12
N ALA A 57 15.30 -16.46 -26.76
CA ALA A 57 15.99 -16.09 -25.54
C ALA A 57 16.47 -14.63 -25.60
N ALA A 58 17.00 -14.17 -26.74
CA ALA A 58 17.40 -12.78 -26.95
C ALA A 58 16.21 -11.81 -26.80
N ALA A 59 15.08 -12.10 -27.46
CA ALA A 59 13.87 -11.30 -27.36
C ALA A 59 13.36 -11.22 -25.91
N ALA A 60 13.32 -12.34 -25.19
CA ALA A 60 12.87 -12.38 -23.80
C ALA A 60 13.82 -11.62 -22.85
N ILE A 61 15.14 -11.73 -23.06
CA ILE A 61 16.12 -10.95 -22.29
C ILE A 61 15.94 -9.45 -22.58
N LEU A 62 15.73 -9.03 -23.82
CA LEU A 62 15.47 -7.63 -24.15
C LEU A 62 14.21 -7.09 -23.47
N GLU A 63 13.14 -7.88 -23.44
CA GLU A 63 11.91 -7.51 -22.73
C GLU A 63 12.13 -7.37 -21.23
N GLN A 64 12.84 -8.30 -20.61
CA GLN A 64 13.20 -8.22 -19.18
C GLN A 64 14.14 -7.06 -18.88
N ARG A 65 15.12 -6.77 -19.76
CA ARG A 65 15.99 -5.59 -19.67
C ARG A 65 15.17 -4.30 -19.71
N ARG A 66 14.20 -4.20 -20.62
CA ARG A 66 13.24 -3.08 -20.64
C ARG A 66 12.51 -3.00 -19.32
N GLY A 67 11.99 -4.11 -18.81
CA GLY A 67 11.36 -4.18 -17.49
C GLY A 67 12.24 -3.58 -16.38
N LEU A 68 13.51 -3.95 -16.29
CA LEU A 68 14.44 -3.40 -15.30
C LEU A 68 14.69 -1.89 -15.47
N LEU A 69 14.82 -1.43 -16.71
CA LEU A 69 15.07 -0.02 -17.02
C LEU A 69 13.83 0.87 -16.85
N PHE A 70 12.63 0.32 -17.02
CA PHE A 70 11.37 1.06 -16.94
C PHE A 70 10.63 0.91 -15.60
N GLN A 71 10.80 -0.20 -14.86
CA GLN A 71 10.24 -0.35 -13.51
C GLN A 71 10.82 0.69 -12.53
N SER A 72 12.10 1.02 -12.65
CA SER A 72 12.71 2.10 -11.86
C SER A 72 12.04 3.46 -12.11
N ASN A 73 11.67 3.74 -13.36
CA ASN A 73 10.95 4.95 -13.75
C ASN A 73 9.47 4.94 -13.36
N GLU A 74 8.79 3.78 -13.39
CA GLU A 74 7.39 3.68 -12.95
C GLU A 74 7.23 3.84 -11.43
N PHE A 75 8.13 3.27 -10.61
CA PHE A 75 8.10 3.49 -9.16
C PHE A 75 8.41 4.95 -8.78
N LEU A 76 9.37 5.59 -9.44
CA LEU A 76 9.65 7.03 -9.28
C LEU A 76 8.48 7.89 -9.78
N SER A 77 7.91 7.60 -10.94
CA SER A 77 6.72 8.28 -11.48
C SER A 77 5.52 8.14 -10.53
N ASN A 78 5.24 6.93 -10.05
CA ASN A 78 4.09 6.65 -9.20
C ASN A 78 4.27 7.25 -7.80
N SER A 79 5.48 7.22 -7.23
CA SER A 79 5.75 7.90 -5.96
C SER A 79 5.62 9.42 -6.07
N ILE A 80 6.11 10.03 -7.16
CA ILE A 80 5.94 11.46 -7.42
C ILE A 80 4.46 11.82 -7.63
N LYS A 81 3.71 11.01 -8.39
CA LYS A 81 2.26 11.21 -8.62
C LYS A 81 1.47 11.08 -7.31
N LYS A 82 1.75 10.06 -6.50
CA LYS A 82 1.14 9.87 -5.18
C LYS A 82 1.43 11.05 -4.26
N LYS A 83 2.70 11.48 -4.18
CA LYS A 83 3.09 12.66 -3.39
C LYS A 83 2.35 13.91 -3.84
N LYS A 84 2.30 14.20 -5.14
CA LYS A 84 1.54 15.34 -5.69
C LYS A 84 0.05 15.27 -5.38
N CYS A 85 -0.54 14.07 -5.43
CA CYS A 85 -1.94 13.84 -5.09
C CYS A 85 -2.19 14.11 -3.60
N LEU A 86 -1.36 13.55 -2.72
CA LEU A 86 -1.43 13.76 -1.28
C LEU A 86 -1.27 15.25 -0.93
N ASP A 87 -0.29 15.94 -1.51
CA ASP A 87 -0.08 17.38 -1.30
C ASP A 87 -1.30 18.19 -1.72
N LYS A 88 -2.02 17.78 -2.77
CA LYS A 88 -3.26 18.43 -3.22
C LYS A 88 -4.41 18.15 -2.25
N VAL A 89 -4.55 16.91 -1.77
CA VAL A 89 -5.54 16.55 -0.73
C VAL A 89 -5.29 17.36 0.54
N MET A 90 -4.06 17.38 1.04
CA MET A 90 -3.70 18.07 2.29
C MET A 90 -3.88 19.59 2.16
N ARG A 91 -3.54 20.20 1.02
CA ARG A 91 -3.83 21.63 0.78
C ARG A 91 -5.33 21.93 0.87
N LYS A 92 -6.18 21.07 0.29
CA LYS A 92 -7.64 21.24 0.37
C LYS A 92 -8.14 21.07 1.80
N LEU A 93 -7.65 20.06 2.53
CA LEU A 93 -8.01 19.88 3.94
C LEU A 93 -7.58 21.09 4.79
N ASN A 94 -6.34 21.56 4.65
CA ASN A 94 -5.82 22.71 5.39
C ASN A 94 -6.53 24.03 5.07
N SER A 95 -7.15 24.15 3.90
CA SER A 95 -7.97 25.32 3.55
C SER A 95 -9.32 25.35 4.29
N GLN A 96 -9.70 24.26 4.95
CA GLN A 96 -11.00 24.12 5.61
C GLN A 96 -10.84 24.21 7.13
N SER A 97 -11.55 25.17 7.73
CA SER A 97 -11.56 25.37 9.18
C SER A 97 -12.02 24.13 9.95
N SER A 98 -12.89 23.31 9.34
CA SER A 98 -13.39 22.07 9.93
C SER A 98 -12.28 21.05 10.21
N TYR A 99 -11.21 21.05 9.42
CA TYR A 99 -10.03 20.20 9.59
C TYR A 99 -8.98 20.84 10.49
N THR A 100 -8.65 22.13 10.27
CA THR A 100 -7.61 22.82 11.05
C THR A 100 -7.98 23.01 12.51
N SER A 101 -9.29 23.03 12.82
CA SER A 101 -9.79 23.08 14.20
C SER A 101 -9.70 21.74 14.95
N LEU A 102 -9.33 20.63 14.27
CA LEU A 102 -9.26 19.32 14.92
C LEU A 102 -8.03 19.22 15.84
N PRO A 103 -8.09 18.43 16.93
CA PRO A 103 -6.91 18.09 17.70
C PRO A 103 -5.84 17.44 16.82
N LEU A 104 -4.56 17.69 17.13
CA LEU A 104 -3.43 17.17 16.36
C LEU A 104 -3.47 15.63 16.20
N LYS A 105 -3.98 14.91 17.22
CA LYS A 105 -4.16 13.45 17.15
C LYS A 105 -5.15 13.05 16.05
N GLU A 106 -6.26 13.76 15.91
CA GLU A 106 -7.28 13.50 14.89
C GLU A 106 -6.81 13.92 13.49
N GLN A 107 -6.09 15.05 13.39
CA GLN A 107 -5.47 15.47 12.14
C GLN A 107 -4.52 14.40 11.59
N LYS A 108 -3.72 13.77 12.47
CA LYS A 108 -2.85 12.63 12.10
C LYS A 108 -3.64 11.43 11.58
N VAL A 109 -4.75 11.08 12.23
CA VAL A 109 -5.60 9.97 11.77
C VAL A 109 -6.17 10.25 10.37
N ILE A 110 -6.63 11.47 10.12
CA ILE A 110 -7.12 11.88 8.79
C ILE A 110 -5.98 11.86 7.76
N GLN A 111 -4.77 12.28 8.11
CA GLN A 111 -3.61 12.22 7.22
C GLN A 111 -3.24 10.77 6.85
N ILE A 112 -3.28 9.84 7.82
CA ILE A 112 -3.06 8.40 7.55
C ILE A 112 -4.11 7.88 6.57
N LYS A 113 -5.39 8.23 6.78
CA LYS A 113 -6.48 7.85 5.86
C LYS A 113 -6.29 8.46 4.47
N ALA A 114 -5.91 9.73 4.38
CA ALA A 114 -5.61 10.39 3.12
C ALA A 114 -4.51 9.67 2.34
N ASN A 115 -3.44 9.25 3.03
CA ASN A 115 -2.37 8.46 2.43
C ASN A 115 -2.87 7.11 1.90
N ALA A 116 -3.67 6.38 2.69
CA ALA A 116 -4.25 5.11 2.27
C ALA A 116 -5.15 5.25 1.02
N PHE A 117 -5.95 6.32 0.95
CA PHE A 117 -6.77 6.60 -0.24
C PHE A 117 -5.92 6.93 -1.47
N VAL A 118 -4.86 7.73 -1.30
CA VAL A 118 -3.92 8.04 -2.39
C VAL A 118 -3.20 6.78 -2.87
N ASP A 119 -2.84 5.88 -1.94
CA ASP A 119 -2.18 4.62 -2.27
C ASP A 119 -3.07 3.69 -3.10
N SER A 120 -4.38 3.70 -2.86
CA SER A 120 -5.34 2.92 -3.63
C SER A 120 -5.47 3.36 -5.10
N SER A 121 -5.09 4.61 -5.44
CA SER A 121 -5.21 5.21 -6.79
C SER A 121 -6.62 5.23 -7.39
N LEU A 122 -7.65 4.81 -6.64
CA LEU A 122 -9.03 4.68 -7.13
C LEU A 122 -9.78 6.01 -7.24
N ARG A 123 -9.28 7.08 -6.64
CA ARG A 123 -10.00 8.36 -6.50
C ARG A 123 -9.11 9.55 -6.75
N SER A 124 -9.68 10.60 -7.35
CA SER A 124 -9.00 11.88 -7.53
C SER A 124 -8.79 12.59 -6.18
N ALA A 125 -7.75 13.44 -6.09
CA ALA A 125 -7.48 14.24 -4.90
C ALA A 125 -8.72 15.02 -4.40
N ASP A 126 -9.54 15.50 -5.34
CA ASP A 126 -10.74 16.26 -5.06
C ASP A 126 -11.83 15.38 -4.41
N ALA A 127 -12.02 14.16 -4.92
CA ALA A 127 -12.95 13.20 -4.35
C ALA A 127 -12.52 12.73 -2.95
N ILE A 128 -11.21 12.50 -2.76
CA ILE A 128 -10.64 12.11 -1.46
C ILE A 128 -10.86 13.24 -0.43
N ALA A 129 -10.52 14.48 -0.78
CA ALA A 129 -10.70 15.63 0.12
C ALA A 129 -12.17 15.84 0.51
N LYS A 130 -13.10 15.78 -0.47
CA LYS A 130 -14.54 15.89 -0.21
C LYS A 130 -15.03 14.79 0.74
N PHE A 131 -14.62 13.55 0.49
CA PHE A 131 -14.99 12.42 1.35
C PHE A 131 -14.49 12.61 2.78
N LEU A 132 -13.22 12.99 2.96
CA LEU A 132 -12.65 13.20 4.29
C LEU A 132 -13.33 14.35 5.03
N LEU A 133 -13.60 15.48 4.36
CA LEU A 133 -14.34 16.60 4.97
C LEU A 133 -15.76 16.20 5.38
N HIS A 134 -16.44 15.41 4.55
CA HIS A 134 -17.75 14.85 4.88
C HIS A 134 -17.67 13.94 6.11
N THR A 135 -16.67 13.07 6.21
CA THR A 135 -16.49 12.21 7.40
C THR A 135 -16.19 13.01 8.67
N ILE A 136 -15.47 14.13 8.56
CA ILE A 136 -15.22 15.04 9.70
C ILE A 136 -16.53 15.71 10.14
N ALA A 137 -17.35 16.16 9.20
CA ALA A 137 -18.65 16.76 9.51
C ALA A 137 -19.56 15.78 10.26
N LEU A 138 -19.70 14.55 9.75
CA LEU A 138 -20.50 13.50 10.40
C LEU A 138 -19.97 13.14 11.79
N ALA A 139 -18.65 13.08 11.98
CA ALA A 139 -18.06 12.79 13.28
C ALA A 139 -18.38 13.90 14.31
N LYS A 140 -18.39 15.17 13.89
CA LYS A 140 -18.77 16.30 14.76
C LYS A 140 -20.24 16.27 15.14
N GLU A 141 -21.14 15.98 14.20
CA GLU A 141 -22.58 15.86 14.46
C GLU A 141 -22.89 14.71 15.47
N ASN A 142 -22.24 13.56 15.29
CA ASN A 142 -22.41 12.42 16.19
C ASN A 142 -21.84 12.67 17.60
N SER A 143 -20.77 13.48 17.72
CA SER A 143 -20.22 13.90 19.02
C SER A 143 -21.13 14.91 19.74
N PHE A 144 -21.91 15.71 19.00
CA PHE A 144 -22.89 16.64 19.56
C PHE A 144 -24.11 15.89 20.14
N ASN A 145 -24.61 14.88 19.43
CA ASN A 145 -25.78 14.10 19.86
C ASN A 145 -25.52 13.23 21.12
N THR A 146 -24.27 12.82 21.36
CA THR A 146 -23.91 12.03 22.55
C THR A 146 -23.78 12.87 23.82
N LYS A 147 -23.52 14.18 23.72
CA LYS A 147 -23.48 15.07 24.90
C LYS A 147 -24.86 15.48 25.42
N HIS A 148 -25.88 15.51 24.57
CA HIS A 148 -27.25 15.86 24.98
C HIS A 148 -28.01 14.73 25.69
N ASN A 149 -27.56 13.47 25.56
CA ASN A 149 -28.28 12.31 26.10
C ASN A 149 -27.80 11.82 27.48
N THR A 150 -26.81 12.48 28.09
CA THR A 150 -26.26 12.06 29.41
C THR A 150 -26.95 12.71 30.61
N ASN A 151 -27.89 13.64 30.40
CA ASN A 151 -28.60 14.32 31.49
C ASN A 151 -29.74 13.49 32.11
N HIS A 152 -30.21 12.43 31.45
CA HIS A 152 -31.27 11.58 32.01
C HIS A 152 -30.75 10.45 32.94
N ALA A 153 -29.46 10.14 32.91
CA ALA A 153 -28.89 9.02 33.67
C ALA A 153 -28.41 9.39 35.10
N LYS A 154 -28.53 10.66 35.52
CA LYS A 154 -28.10 11.10 36.86
C LYS A 154 -29.15 10.92 37.97
N LYS A 155 -30.37 10.50 37.65
CA LYS A 155 -31.42 10.32 38.67
C LYS A 155 -31.41 8.94 39.35
N ASP A 156 -30.74 7.95 38.74
CA ASP A 156 -30.70 6.57 39.28
C ASP A 156 -29.44 6.29 40.13
N SER A 157 -28.51 7.24 40.22
CA SER A 157 -27.26 7.06 40.98
C SER A 157 -27.39 7.32 42.49
N PHE A 158 -28.55 7.79 42.99
CA PHE A 158 -28.74 8.06 44.41
C PHE A 158 -29.18 6.81 45.21
N MET A 159 -29.54 5.72 44.54
CA MET A 159 -29.99 4.46 45.18
C MET A 159 -28.88 3.40 45.34
N LYS A 160 -27.62 3.69 45.00
CA LYS A 160 -26.50 2.73 45.10
C LYS A 160 -25.52 2.98 46.24
N SER A 161 -25.81 3.90 47.17
CA SER A 161 -24.91 4.19 48.31
C SER A 161 -25.14 3.33 49.56
N ILE A 162 -25.86 2.20 49.50
CA ILE A 162 -26.21 1.43 50.71
C ILE A 162 -25.43 0.11 50.86
N PHE A 163 -24.71 -0.39 49.86
CA PHE A 163 -23.89 -1.59 50.06
C PHE A 163 -22.48 -1.44 49.49
N SER A 164 -21.56 -1.13 50.40
CA SER A 164 -20.15 -1.51 50.33
C SER A 164 -19.88 -2.40 51.55
N PRO A 165 -19.21 -3.55 51.38
CA PRO A 165 -17.82 -3.65 51.82
C PRO A 165 -17.02 -4.58 50.88
N GLN A 166 -15.70 -4.75 50.88
CA GLN A 166 -14.49 -4.07 51.37
C GLN A 166 -13.33 -4.79 50.62
N ASP A 167 -12.26 -4.05 50.31
CA ASP A 167 -10.86 -4.45 50.12
C ASP A 167 -10.48 -5.85 49.62
N GLN A 168 -9.70 -5.90 48.52
CA GLN A 168 -8.34 -6.49 48.54
C GLN A 168 -7.49 -6.10 47.31
N SER A 169 -6.35 -5.48 47.64
CA SER A 169 -5.00 -5.59 47.04
C SER A 169 -4.71 -5.29 45.55
N LYS A 170 -3.87 -4.27 45.39
CA LYS A 170 -2.84 -4.03 44.36
C LYS A 170 -2.19 -5.31 43.82
N VAL A 171 -1.98 -5.43 42.50
CA VAL A 171 -0.68 -5.44 41.75
C VAL A 171 -1.02 -5.33 40.25
N GLY A 172 -0.26 -4.52 39.50
CA GLY A 172 -0.59 -4.13 38.12
C GLY A 172 -0.11 -5.06 37.01
N TYR A 173 -0.83 -5.00 35.89
CA TYR A 173 -0.37 -5.08 34.50
C TYR A 173 -1.44 -4.37 33.63
N PRO A 174 -1.10 -3.55 32.61
CA PRO A 174 -2.09 -2.99 31.71
C PRO A 174 -2.60 -4.07 30.75
N SER A 175 -3.85 -4.47 30.92
CA SER A 175 -4.58 -5.39 30.04
C SER A 175 -4.83 -4.74 28.67
N LEU A 176 -4.13 -5.24 27.66
CA LEU A 176 -4.29 -4.94 26.23
C LEU A 176 -5.52 -5.62 25.57
N LEU A 177 -6.58 -5.89 26.33
CA LEU A 177 -7.78 -6.54 25.81
C LEU A 177 -9.02 -5.93 26.46
N ASN A 178 -9.45 -4.79 25.93
CA ASN A 178 -10.83 -4.34 25.97
C ASN A 178 -11.13 -3.59 24.67
N LEU A 179 -10.97 -4.30 23.54
CA LEU A 179 -11.71 -3.98 22.32
C LEU A 179 -13.17 -4.39 22.58
N SER A 180 -14.01 -3.42 22.91
CA SER A 180 -15.46 -3.68 22.92
C SER A 180 -15.91 -3.97 21.49
N LEU A 181 -16.36 -5.20 21.32
CA LEU A 181 -16.73 -5.87 20.08
C LEU A 181 -18.09 -5.38 19.51
N CYS A 182 -18.38 -4.07 19.58
CA CYS A 182 -19.75 -3.58 19.32
C CYS A 182 -19.89 -2.44 18.30
N THR A 183 -19.00 -2.32 17.30
CA THR A 183 -19.21 -1.36 16.18
C THR A 183 -18.74 -1.81 14.79
N ILE A 184 -18.45 -3.10 14.57
CA ILE A 184 -17.92 -3.58 13.27
C ILE A 184 -19.00 -4.04 12.28
N THR A 185 -20.27 -4.15 12.70
CA THR A 185 -21.34 -4.63 11.82
C THR A 185 -21.75 -3.71 10.66
N PRO A 186 -21.66 -2.35 10.68
CA PRO A 186 -22.03 -1.56 9.52
C PRO A 186 -20.94 -1.51 8.43
N LEU A 187 -19.67 -1.83 8.75
CA LEU A 187 -18.58 -1.78 7.78
C LEU A 187 -18.54 -3.00 6.86
N ILE A 188 -18.90 -4.18 7.38
CA ILE A 188 -19.04 -5.38 6.56
C ILE A 188 -20.29 -5.26 5.67
N TYR A 189 -21.38 -4.68 6.19
CA TYR A 189 -22.59 -4.40 5.40
C TYR A 189 -22.32 -3.40 4.27
N PHE A 190 -21.46 -2.40 4.50
CA PHE A 190 -21.06 -1.43 3.48
C PHE A 190 -20.17 -2.04 2.38
N CYS A 191 -19.28 -2.97 2.72
CA CYS A 191 -18.50 -3.74 1.73
C CYS A 191 -19.38 -4.70 0.91
N PHE A 192 -20.41 -5.30 1.53
CA PHE A 192 -21.36 -6.17 0.83
C PHE A 192 -22.30 -5.39 -0.11
N LEU A 193 -22.74 -4.18 0.28
CA LEU A 193 -23.54 -3.30 -0.56
C LEU A 193 -22.75 -2.73 -1.75
N LEU A 194 -21.44 -2.48 -1.59
CA LEU A 194 -20.58 -2.09 -2.70
C LEU A 194 -20.38 -3.24 -3.70
N LEU A 195 -20.27 -4.50 -3.24
CA LEU A 195 -20.17 -5.64 -4.16
C LEU A 195 -21.47 -5.89 -4.95
N LEU A 196 -22.65 -5.63 -4.36
CA LEU A 196 -23.94 -5.76 -5.04
C LEU A 196 -24.20 -4.66 -6.08
N PHE A 197 -23.64 -3.46 -5.91
CA PHE A 197 -23.80 -2.36 -6.88
C PHE A 197 -22.85 -2.42 -8.08
N PHE A 198 -21.76 -3.18 -8.01
CA PHE A 198 -20.77 -3.31 -9.09
C PHE A 198 -20.88 -4.60 -9.91
N TYR A 199 -21.82 -5.51 -9.58
CA TYR A 199 -21.96 -6.83 -10.22
C TYR A 199 -23.41 -7.16 -10.65
N ALA A 200 -24.21 -6.15 -10.96
CA ALA A 200 -25.44 -6.33 -11.73
C ALA A 200 -25.16 -5.93 -13.19
N PRO A 201 -25.43 -6.81 -14.18
CA PRO A 201 -25.17 -6.54 -15.60
C PRO A 201 -26.01 -5.39 -16.16
#